data_AF-A0A3M1TRW4-F1
#
_entry.id   AF-A0A3M1TRW4-F1
#
_cell.length_a   1.000
_cell.length_b   1.000
_cell.length_c   1.000
_cell.angle_alpha   90.00
_cell.angle_beta   90.00
_cell.angle_gamma   90.00
#
_symmetry.space_group_name_H-M   'P 1'
#
loop_
_entity.id
_entity.type
_entity.pdbx_description
1 polymer ?
#
loop_
_entity_poly.entity_id
_entity_poly.type
_entity_poly.pdbx_seq_one_letter_code
_entity_poly.pdbx_strand_id
1 'polypeptide(L)'
;MFCLGLGLLLAAASGGCRASAQAYVDEHSGGNFIVKGRILRVVRLSSSSWEPLSDGFVLRVDPEGCAVTVNQLVDGDKTKKTTFNLVEGDAIIWAEDFDYVLSSLDQKQGTTGTPAPPAPEDDRSEGADDEG
;
A
#
# COMPACT_ATOMS: atom_id res chain seq x y z
N MET A 1 62.90 -13.90 -14.42
CA MET A 1 62.64 -13.76 -12.97
C MET A 1 61.21 -13.25 -12.84
N PHE A 2 60.40 -13.96 -12.05
CA PHE A 2 58.93 -13.97 -12.08
C PHE A 2 58.26 -12.61 -11.87
N CYS A 3 57.28 -12.27 -12.71
CA CYS A 3 56.31 -11.21 -12.50
C CYS A 3 55.35 -11.62 -11.36
N LEU A 4 55.46 -10.98 -10.20
CA LEU A 4 54.43 -11.08 -9.16
C LEU A 4 53.44 -9.94 -9.35
N GLY A 5 52.42 -10.22 -10.17
CA GLY A 5 51.19 -9.44 -10.19
C GLY A 5 50.47 -9.62 -8.86
N LEU A 6 50.51 -8.60 -8.02
CA LEU A 6 49.67 -8.53 -6.83
C LEU A 6 48.32 -7.92 -7.22
N GLY A 7 47.51 -8.74 -7.89
CA GLY A 7 46.07 -8.49 -7.97
C GLY A 7 45.46 -8.88 -6.63
N LEU A 8 45.10 -7.89 -5.80
CA LEU A 8 44.34 -8.13 -4.58
C LEU A 8 42.95 -7.49 -4.67
N LEU A 9 41.99 -8.35 -5.01
CA LEU A 9 40.57 -8.35 -4.65
C LEU A 9 39.80 -7.00 -4.69
N LEU A 10 39.27 -6.68 -5.88
CA LEU A 10 37.89 -6.18 -5.95
C LEU A 10 36.96 -7.37 -5.71
N ALA A 11 36.31 -7.44 -4.54
CA ALA A 11 34.96 -8.01 -4.35
C ALA A 11 34.58 -8.06 -2.86
N ALA A 12 34.55 -6.92 -2.18
CA ALA A 12 33.53 -6.73 -1.14
C ALA A 12 32.29 -6.16 -1.84
N ALA A 13 31.74 -6.94 -2.78
CA ALA A 13 30.40 -6.73 -3.26
C ALA A 13 29.49 -6.93 -2.05
N SER A 14 29.16 -5.84 -1.39
CA SER A 14 27.81 -5.51 -0.91
C SER A 14 26.84 -6.69 -0.91
N GLY A 15 27.09 -7.69 -0.05
CA GLY A 15 26.12 -8.67 0.36
C GLY A 15 25.24 -8.02 1.42
N GLY A 16 24.57 -6.93 1.02
CA GLY A 16 23.55 -6.30 1.84
C GLY A 16 22.53 -7.38 2.17
N CYS A 17 22.35 -7.63 3.47
CA CYS A 17 21.44 -8.64 3.98
C CYS A 17 20.10 -8.52 3.24
N ARG A 18 19.79 -9.48 2.36
CA ARG A 18 18.47 -9.56 1.74
C ARG A 18 17.51 -9.94 2.86
N ALA A 19 16.63 -9.02 3.24
CA ALA A 19 15.54 -9.31 4.17
C ALA A 19 14.41 -10.04 3.42
N SER A 20 13.65 -10.87 4.14
CA SER A 20 12.37 -11.39 3.63
C SER A 20 11.24 -10.40 3.92
N ALA A 21 10.11 -10.52 3.23
CA ALA A 21 8.94 -9.68 3.43
C ALA A 21 8.44 -9.73 4.88
N GLN A 22 8.37 -10.93 5.47
CA GLN A 22 7.96 -11.06 6.87
C GLN A 22 8.94 -10.40 7.83
N ALA A 23 10.25 -10.56 7.62
CA ALA A 23 11.27 -9.90 8.45
C ALA A 23 11.19 -8.37 8.32
N TYR A 24 10.97 -7.85 7.11
CA TYR A 24 10.77 -6.43 6.87
C TYR A 24 9.55 -5.89 7.63
N VAL A 25 8.41 -6.61 7.57
CA VAL A 25 7.18 -6.27 8.30
C VAL A 25 7.43 -6.20 9.80
N ASP A 26 8.10 -7.22 10.36
CA ASP A 26 8.35 -7.28 11.80
C ASP A 26 9.23 -6.11 12.26
N GLU A 27 10.28 -5.77 11.49
CA GLU A 27 11.18 -4.65 11.75
C GLU A 27 10.48 -3.28 11.64
N HIS A 28 9.60 -3.11 10.65
CA HIS A 28 8.95 -1.84 10.33
C HIS A 28 7.52 -1.73 10.87
N SER A 29 7.12 -2.64 11.76
CA SER A 29 5.78 -2.67 12.34
C SER A 29 5.48 -1.50 13.30
N GLY A 30 6.51 -0.83 13.81
CA GLY A 30 6.46 0.20 14.86
C GLY A 30 5.76 1.50 14.47
N GLY A 31 4.46 1.44 14.17
CA GLY A 31 3.63 2.58 13.77
C GLY A 31 2.68 2.28 12.61
N ASN A 32 2.72 1.08 12.04
CA ASN A 32 1.92 0.72 10.87
C ASN A 32 0.76 -0.20 11.22
N PHE A 33 -0.40 0.07 10.64
CA PHE A 33 -1.48 -0.89 10.46
C PHE A 33 -1.10 -1.83 9.32
N ILE A 34 -0.91 -3.11 9.64
CA ILE A 34 -0.47 -4.12 8.68
C ILE A 34 -1.65 -4.95 8.22
N VAL A 35 -1.76 -5.14 6.91
CA VAL A 35 -2.72 -6.03 6.28
C VAL A 35 -2.00 -7.06 5.44
N LYS A 36 -2.25 -8.33 5.74
CA LYS A 36 -1.79 -9.48 4.95
C LYS A 36 -2.90 -9.97 4.01
N GLY A 37 -2.57 -10.24 2.75
CA GLY A 37 -3.53 -10.78 1.78
C GLY A 37 -2.93 -10.95 0.39
N ARG A 38 -3.77 -11.04 -0.64
CA ARG A 38 -3.33 -10.99 -2.04
C ARG A 38 -3.87 -9.75 -2.73
N ILE A 39 -2.99 -8.98 -3.36
CA ILE A 39 -3.36 -7.76 -4.06
C ILE A 39 -4.06 -8.14 -5.37
N LEU A 40 -5.29 -7.69 -5.50
CA LEU A 40 -6.11 -7.96 -6.69
C LEU A 40 -6.00 -6.83 -7.71
N ARG A 41 -5.86 -5.60 -7.22
CA ARG A 41 -5.88 -4.39 -8.04
C ARG A 41 -5.10 -3.28 -7.38
N VAL A 42 -4.34 -2.56 -8.20
CA VAL A 42 -3.72 -1.29 -7.85
C VAL A 42 -4.17 -0.24 -8.85
N VAL A 43 -4.52 0.96 -8.37
CA VAL A 43 -4.95 2.09 -9.19
C VAL A 43 -4.05 3.27 -8.88
N ARG A 44 -3.53 3.91 -9.94
CA ARG A 44 -2.61 5.06 -9.85
C ARG A 44 -1.38 4.75 -8.99
N LEU A 45 -0.65 3.69 -9.34
CA LEU A 45 0.58 3.35 -8.65
C LEU A 45 1.66 4.38 -8.95
N SER A 46 2.02 5.17 -7.94
CA SER A 46 3.13 6.11 -7.94
C SER A 46 4.06 5.74 -6.76
N SER A 47 5.37 5.81 -6.93
CA SER A 47 6.32 5.23 -5.98
C SER A 47 7.65 5.99 -5.89
N SER A 48 8.08 6.22 -4.64
CA SER A 48 9.32 6.91 -4.29
C SER A 48 10.53 5.98 -4.31
N SER A 49 10.33 4.69 -4.00
CA SER A 49 11.40 3.70 -4.01
C SER A 49 10.89 2.27 -4.22
N TRP A 50 11.78 1.46 -4.80
CA TRP A 50 11.62 0.01 -4.95
C TRP A 50 12.84 -0.67 -4.33
N GLU A 51 12.60 -1.52 -3.34
CA GLU A 51 13.65 -2.19 -2.58
C GLU A 51 13.51 -3.72 -2.74
N PRO A 52 14.53 -4.43 -3.27
CA PRO A 52 14.44 -5.87 -3.45
C PRO A 52 14.56 -6.61 -2.12
N LEU A 53 13.73 -7.65 -1.94
CA LEU A 53 13.77 -8.59 -0.83
C LEU A 53 14.25 -9.97 -1.32
N SER A 54 14.47 -10.91 -0.39
CA SER A 54 14.81 -12.29 -0.74
C SER A 54 13.67 -13.03 -1.45
N ASP A 55 12.43 -12.71 -1.09
CA ASP A 55 11.19 -13.38 -1.50
C ASP A 55 10.20 -12.42 -2.21
N GLY A 56 10.68 -11.25 -2.65
CA GLY A 56 9.80 -10.22 -3.18
C GLY A 56 10.44 -8.85 -3.32
N PHE A 57 9.62 -7.81 -3.18
CA PHE A 57 10.06 -6.42 -3.19
C PHE A 57 9.12 -5.53 -2.38
N VAL A 58 9.68 -4.46 -1.83
CA VAL A 58 8.95 -3.39 -1.16
C VAL A 58 8.84 -2.21 -2.10
N LEU A 59 7.67 -1.59 -2.12
CA LEU A 59 7.38 -0.33 -2.79
C LEU A 59 6.95 0.69 -1.76
N ARG A 60 7.64 1.82 -1.71
CA ARG A 60 7.18 2.99 -0.94
C ARG A 60 6.29 3.84 -1.81
N VAL A 61 5.14 4.22 -1.26
CA VAL A 61 4.11 4.99 -1.97
C VAL A 61 4.54 6.45 -2.02
N ASP A 62 4.38 7.06 -3.20
CA ASP A 62 4.65 8.48 -3.39
C ASP A 62 3.58 9.38 -2.76
N PRO A 63 3.84 10.69 -2.62
CA PRO A 63 2.87 11.67 -2.14
C PRO A 63 1.55 11.73 -2.93
N GLU A 64 1.57 11.38 -4.23
CA GLU A 64 0.34 11.30 -5.05
C GLU A 64 -0.63 10.19 -4.56
N GLY A 65 -0.11 9.22 -3.81
CA GLY A 65 -0.86 8.11 -3.27
C GLY A 65 -1.27 7.05 -4.30
N CYS A 66 -1.85 5.97 -3.83
CA CYS A 66 -2.45 4.94 -4.68
C CYS A 66 -3.63 4.24 -3.98
N ALA A 67 -4.49 3.58 -4.75
CA ALA A 67 -5.55 2.75 -4.18
C ALA A 67 -5.30 1.27 -4.45
N VAL A 68 -5.31 0.45 -3.39
CA VAL A 68 -5.01 -0.99 -3.46
C VAL A 68 -6.18 -1.79 -2.92
N THR A 69 -6.68 -2.74 -3.70
CA THR A 69 -7.67 -3.72 -3.25
C THR A 69 -7.01 -5.04 -2.95
N VAL A 70 -7.19 -5.52 -1.72
CA VAL A 70 -6.58 -6.74 -1.19
C VAL A 70 -7.67 -7.75 -0.85
N ASN A 71 -7.42 -9.03 -1.15
CA ASN A 71 -8.19 -10.15 -0.63
C ASN A 71 -7.56 -10.65 0.67
N GLN A 72 -8.21 -10.38 1.80
CA GLN A 72 -7.75 -10.76 3.14
C GLN A 72 -8.37 -12.10 3.54
N LEU A 73 -7.56 -13.05 4.01
CA LEU A 73 -8.07 -14.27 4.64
C LEU A 73 -8.54 -13.92 6.06
N VAL A 74 -9.81 -14.16 6.37
CA VAL A 74 -10.40 -13.83 7.69
C VAL A 74 -10.68 -15.10 8.50
N ASP A 75 -11.03 -16.21 7.84
CA ASP A 75 -11.34 -17.49 8.48
C ASP A 75 -11.26 -18.63 7.45
N GLY A 76 -10.18 -19.43 7.48
CA GLY A 76 -9.94 -20.59 6.60
C GLY A 76 -10.05 -20.27 5.10
N ASP A 77 -11.27 -20.35 4.57
CA ASP A 77 -11.61 -20.12 3.18
C ASP A 77 -12.35 -18.79 2.91
N LYS A 78 -12.78 -18.10 3.97
CA LYS A 78 -13.50 -16.82 3.84
C LYS A 78 -12.52 -15.69 3.62
N THR A 79 -12.67 -15.07 2.46
CA THR A 79 -11.90 -13.88 2.10
C THR A 79 -12.75 -12.62 2.16
N LYS A 80 -12.20 -11.56 2.72
CA LYS A 80 -12.78 -10.21 2.70
C LYS A 80 -11.99 -9.34 1.75
N LYS A 81 -12.69 -8.68 0.82
CA LYS A 81 -12.08 -7.65 -0.03
C LYS A 81 -12.08 -6.32 0.71
N THR A 82 -10.91 -5.71 0.83
CA THR A 82 -10.75 -4.40 1.46
C THR A 82 -9.91 -3.51 0.54
N THR A 83 -10.34 -2.27 0.34
CA THR A 83 -9.60 -1.27 -0.43
C THR A 83 -8.94 -0.28 0.53
N PHE A 84 -7.67 0.02 0.27
CA PHE A 84 -6.85 0.97 1.01
C PHE A 84 -6.49 2.12 0.08
N ASN A 85 -6.63 3.35 0.58
CA ASN A 85 -6.05 4.53 -0.06
C ASN A 85 -4.74 4.81 0.67
N LEU A 86 -3.63 4.53 0.00
CA LEU A 86 -2.29 4.68 0.52
C LEU A 86 -1.73 6.05 0.12
N VAL A 87 -0.89 6.61 0.98
CA VAL A 87 -0.26 7.92 0.80
C VAL A 87 1.23 7.84 1.11
N GLU A 88 1.94 8.97 1.06
CA GLU A 88 3.35 9.03 1.44
C GLU A 88 3.62 8.40 2.82
N GLY A 89 4.63 7.54 2.88
CA GLY A 89 5.01 6.81 4.08
C GLY A 89 4.40 5.40 4.17
N ASP A 90 3.30 5.14 3.44
CA ASP A 90 2.74 3.80 3.32
C ASP A 90 3.59 2.94 2.36
N ALA A 91 3.48 1.61 2.51
CA ALA A 91 4.22 0.67 1.69
C ALA A 91 3.36 -0.51 1.24
N ILE A 92 3.69 -0.99 0.03
CA ILE A 92 3.19 -2.25 -0.52
C ILE A 92 4.36 -3.21 -0.59
N ILE A 93 4.17 -4.43 -0.09
CA ILE A 93 5.16 -5.50 -0.18
C ILE A 93 4.53 -6.62 -0.98
N TRP A 94 5.11 -6.92 -2.13
CA TRP A 94 4.75 -8.12 -2.89
C TRP A 94 5.72 -9.23 -2.52
N ALA A 95 5.18 -10.35 -2.04
CA ALA A 95 5.99 -11.50 -1.65
C ALA A 95 5.42 -12.79 -2.24
N GLU A 96 6.26 -13.82 -2.27
CA GLU A 96 5.92 -15.12 -2.84
C GLU A 96 4.64 -15.70 -2.21
N ASP A 97 4.55 -15.74 -0.88
CA ASP A 97 3.45 -16.38 -0.14
C ASP A 97 2.22 -15.48 0.07
N PHE A 98 2.45 -14.20 0.38
CA PHE A 98 1.41 -13.21 0.61
C PHE A 98 1.94 -11.80 0.35
N ASP A 99 1.04 -10.91 0.00
CA ASP A 99 1.31 -9.48 -0.10
C ASP A 99 0.95 -8.80 1.22
N TYR A 100 1.63 -7.69 1.50
CA TYR A 100 1.40 -6.88 2.69
C TYR A 100 1.14 -5.42 2.30
N VAL A 101 0.20 -4.80 2.99
CA VAL A 101 -0.04 -3.36 2.96
C VAL A 101 0.29 -2.82 4.34
N LEU A 102 1.24 -1.90 4.41
CA LEU A 102 1.63 -1.19 5.62
C LEU A 102 1.08 0.22 5.49
N SER A 103 0.15 0.59 6.35
CA SER A 103 -0.46 1.92 6.35
C SER A 103 -0.26 2.60 7.71
N SER A 104 0.24 3.82 7.74
CA SER A 104 0.63 4.51 8.96
C SER A 104 -0.58 4.74 9.91
N LEU A 105 -0.44 4.41 11.20
CA LEU A 105 -1.53 4.48 12.19
C LEU A 105 -2.03 5.89 12.46
N ASP A 106 -1.16 6.90 12.35
CA ASP A 106 -1.48 8.30 12.63
C ASP A 106 -2.59 8.87 11.73
N GLN A 107 -2.91 8.21 10.62
CA GLN A 107 -3.95 8.66 9.70
C GLN A 107 -5.34 8.05 9.91
N LYS A 108 -5.48 6.98 10.71
CA LYS A 108 -6.83 6.44 11.03
C LYS A 108 -7.63 7.30 12.00
N GLN A 109 -7.04 8.35 12.59
CA GLN A 109 -7.76 9.34 13.39
C GLN A 109 -8.43 10.47 12.56
N GLY A 110 -8.26 10.47 11.23
CA GLY A 110 -8.74 11.55 10.35
C GLY A 110 -10.00 11.27 9.54
N THR A 111 -10.76 10.20 9.79
CA THR A 111 -12.00 9.90 9.04
C THR A 111 -13.21 9.68 9.96
N THR A 112 -13.42 10.58 10.92
CA THR A 112 -14.79 10.89 11.37
C THR A 112 -15.48 11.68 10.27
N GLY A 113 -16.48 11.05 9.64
CA GLY A 113 -17.14 11.53 8.43
C GLY A 113 -17.71 12.93 8.54
N THR A 114 -17.56 13.69 7.46
CA THR A 114 -18.54 14.72 7.12
C THR A 114 -19.79 13.98 6.65
N PRO A 115 -20.96 14.14 7.30
CA PRO A 115 -22.21 13.63 6.76
C PRO A 115 -22.44 14.28 5.39
N ALA A 116 -22.86 13.50 4.40
CA ALA A 116 -23.29 14.06 3.12
C ALA A 116 -24.37 15.12 3.39
N PRO A 117 -24.32 16.31 2.75
CA PRO A 117 -25.40 17.28 2.89
C PRO A 117 -26.73 16.64 2.44
N PRO A 118 -27.84 16.90 3.14
CA PRO A 118 -29.14 16.38 2.74
C PRO A 118 -29.45 16.82 1.30
N ALA A 119 -30.04 15.92 0.52
CA ALA A 119 -30.42 16.20 -0.85
C ALA A 119 -31.40 17.40 -0.89
N PRO A 120 -31.29 18.28 -1.90
CA PRO A 120 -32.23 19.39 -2.06
C PRO A 120 -33.65 18.84 -2.24
N GLU A 121 -34.61 19.38 -1.49
CA GLU A 121 -36.03 19.09 -1.67
C GLU A 121 -36.48 19.65 -3.03
N ASP A 122 -37.07 18.80 -3.88
CA ASP A 122 -37.67 19.20 -5.16
C ASP A 122 -38.85 20.16 -4.89
N ASP A 123 -38.58 21.46 -4.90
CA ASP A 123 -39.60 22.51 -5.01
C ASP A 123 -40.10 22.56 -6.46
N ARG A 124 -40.93 21.57 -6.83
CA ARG A 124 -41.72 21.65 -8.05
C ARG A 124 -42.99 22.45 -7.75
N SER A 125 -42.83 23.76 -7.82
CA SER A 125 -43.93 24.72 -7.97
C SER A 125 -44.79 24.32 -9.19
N GLU A 126 -45.95 23.72 -8.95
CA GLU A 126 -47.04 23.61 -9.93
C GLU A 126 -47.73 24.96 -10.04
N GLY A 127 -47.21 25.80 -10.94
CA GLY A 127 -48.00 26.85 -11.58
C GLY A 127 -48.79 26.22 -12.71
N ALA A 128 -50.12 26.22 -12.58
CA ALA A 128 -51.03 26.06 -13.70
C ALA A 128 -52.14 27.11 -13.53
N ASP A 129 -52.02 28.14 -14.35
CA ASP A 129 -53.07 29.04 -14.75
C ASP A 129 -54.24 28.24 -15.36
N ASP A 130 -55.49 28.60 -15.08
CA ASP A 130 -56.57 28.50 -16.08
C ASP A 130 -57.75 29.42 -15.74
N GLU A 131 -58.24 30.08 -16.79
CA GLU A 131 -59.29 31.10 -16.80
C GLU A 131 -60.70 30.50 -16.68
N GLY A 132 -61.63 31.22 -16.04
CA GLY A 132 -63.07 30.90 -16.02
C GLY A 132 -63.91 31.74 -15.07
#